data_AF-A9Y768-F1
#
_entry.id   AF-A9Y768-F1
#
_cell.length_a   1.000
_cell.length_b   1.000
_cell.length_c   1.000
_cell.angle_alpha   90.00
_cell.angle_beta   90.00
_cell.angle_gamma   90.00
#
_symmetry.space_group_name_H-M   'P 1'
#
loop_
_entity.id
_entity.type
_entity.pdbx_description
1 polymer ?
#
loop_
_entity_poly.entity_id
_entity_poly.type
_entity_poly.pdbx_seq_one_letter_code
_entity_poly.pdbx_strand_id
1 'polypeptide(L)'
;ETEKAFQSLVGKLFAKNYARLGWDKVAGESAGDESLRGIVLSKTLYAENADAKAKASQIFAAHKENLAGIPADIRPIVLNNEIKTTNSAELVKTYREPYVKTSLQELKRDLEGAVALIKDEKVIAELLESFKNADIV
;
A
#
# COMPACT_ATOMS: atom_id res chain seq x y z
N GLU A 1 12.85 13.27 -16.84
CA GLU A 1 14.22 12.92 -16.39
C GLU A 1 14.44 13.22 -14.91
N THR A 2 14.00 14.38 -14.42
CA THR A 2 14.09 14.80 -13.01
C THR A 2 13.52 13.78 -12.01
N GLU A 3 12.34 13.21 -12.29
CA GLU A 3 11.69 12.25 -11.38
C GLU A 3 12.54 11.00 -11.17
N LYS A 4 13.04 10.39 -12.26
CA LYS A 4 13.89 9.19 -12.17
C LYS A 4 15.19 9.46 -11.40
N ALA A 5 15.79 10.63 -11.61
CA ALA A 5 16.98 11.03 -10.87
C ALA A 5 16.69 11.20 -9.37
N PHE A 6 15.55 11.81 -9.03
CA PHE A 6 15.10 11.97 -7.66
C PHE A 6 14.77 10.62 -7.00
N GLN A 7 14.07 9.72 -7.68
CA GLN A 7 13.84 8.34 -7.23
C GLN A 7 15.16 7.61 -6.95
N SER A 8 16.15 7.74 -7.83
CA SER A 8 17.48 7.17 -7.62
C SER A 8 18.16 7.71 -6.35
N LEU A 9 18.08 9.04 -6.13
CA LEU A 9 18.61 9.68 -4.92
C LEU A 9 17.90 9.17 -3.66
N VAL A 10 16.57 9.10 -3.68
CA VAL A 10 15.77 8.57 -2.57
C VAL A 10 16.15 7.12 -2.26
N GLY A 11 16.29 6.28 -3.29
CA GLY A 11 16.72 4.89 -3.13
C GLY A 11 18.08 4.78 -2.40
N LYS A 12 19.06 5.61 -2.79
CA LYS A 12 20.37 5.65 -2.13
C LYS A 12 20.27 6.11 -0.67
N LEU A 13 19.44 7.11 -0.38
CA LEU A 13 19.26 7.65 0.96
C LEU A 13 18.67 6.60 1.93
N PHE A 14 17.72 5.79 1.46
CA PHE A 14 17.00 4.84 2.30
C PHE A 14 17.56 3.41 2.29
N ALA A 15 18.49 3.08 1.39
CA ALA A 15 19.01 1.72 1.21
C ALA A 15 19.50 1.06 2.51
N LYS A 16 20.30 1.77 3.33
CA LYS A 16 20.82 1.23 4.60
C LYS A 16 19.70 0.97 5.61
N ASN A 17 18.72 1.86 5.69
CA ASN A 17 17.58 1.68 6.59
C ASN A 17 16.68 0.55 6.13
N TYR A 18 16.48 0.39 4.82
CA TYR A 18 15.70 -0.72 4.28
C TYR A 18 16.35 -2.07 4.59
N ALA A 19 17.67 -2.19 4.38
CA ALA A 19 18.42 -3.40 4.70
C ALA A 19 18.37 -3.75 6.20
N ARG A 20 18.35 -2.74 7.08
CA ARG A 20 18.33 -2.93 8.54
C ARG A 20 16.93 -3.24 9.09
N LEU A 21 15.90 -2.53 8.60
CA LEU A 21 14.56 -2.56 9.19
C LEU A 21 13.61 -3.55 8.51
N GLY A 22 13.81 -3.80 7.21
CA GLY A 22 12.98 -4.73 6.44
C GLY A 22 11.47 -4.48 6.57
N TRP A 23 10.70 -5.54 6.34
CA TRP A 23 9.24 -5.54 6.41
C TRP A 23 8.70 -6.04 7.75
N ASP A 24 9.51 -6.82 8.46
CA ASP A 24 9.12 -7.50 9.69
C ASP A 24 9.75 -6.81 10.91
N LYS A 25 9.07 -6.94 12.05
CA LYS A 25 9.58 -6.47 13.34
C LYS A 25 10.82 -7.29 13.74
N VAL A 26 11.87 -6.61 14.18
CA VAL A 26 13.09 -7.21 14.71
C VAL A 26 13.05 -7.22 16.23
N ALA A 27 13.50 -8.32 16.83
CA ALA A 27 13.56 -8.43 18.29
C ALA A 27 14.51 -7.39 18.89
N GLY A 28 14.05 -6.67 19.91
CA GLY A 28 14.82 -5.61 20.57
C GLY A 28 14.93 -4.31 19.77
N GLU A 29 14.14 -4.12 18.71
CA GLU A 29 14.10 -2.84 17.99
C GLU A 29 13.60 -1.69 18.87
N SER A 30 14.08 -0.48 18.57
CA SER A 30 13.64 0.72 19.28
C SER A 30 12.25 1.18 18.81
N ALA A 31 11.51 1.88 19.68
CA ALA A 31 10.25 2.53 19.30
C ALA A 31 10.39 3.47 18.08
N GLY A 32 11.56 4.12 17.96
CA GLY A 32 11.90 4.96 16.82
C GLY A 32 12.06 4.17 15.52
N ASP A 33 12.61 2.96 15.59
CA ASP A 33 12.76 2.09 14.42
C ASP A 33 11.43 1.54 13.92
N GLU A 34 10.51 1.17 14.81
CA GLU A 34 9.16 0.74 14.41
C GLU A 34 8.44 1.89 13.69
N SER A 35 8.53 3.09 14.25
CA SER A 35 7.94 4.30 13.66
C SER A 35 8.57 4.66 12.32
N LEU A 36 9.90 4.46 12.18
CA LEU A 36 10.64 4.77 10.97
C LEU A 36 10.37 3.77 9.83
N ARG A 37 10.04 2.51 10.15
CA ARG A 37 9.84 1.43 9.15
C ARG A 37 8.86 1.85 8.06
N GLY A 38 7.70 2.39 8.41
CA GLY A 38 6.69 2.78 7.43
C GLY A 38 7.20 3.82 6.42
N ILE A 39 7.99 4.80 6.89
CA ILE A 39 8.62 5.81 6.03
C ILE A 39 9.63 5.14 5.10
N VAL A 40 10.50 4.29 5.65
CA VAL A 40 11.54 3.59 4.88
C VAL A 40 10.93 2.73 3.79
N LEU A 41 9.92 1.92 4.10
CA LEU A 41 9.22 1.09 3.12
C LEU A 41 8.56 1.94 2.03
N SER A 42 7.84 3.00 2.42
CA SER A 42 7.18 3.90 1.46
C SER A 42 8.18 4.58 0.51
N LYS A 43 9.34 5.03 1.02
CA LYS A 43 10.37 5.68 0.20
C LYS A 43 11.14 4.71 -0.66
N THR A 44 11.39 3.48 -0.18
CA THR A 44 12.00 2.41 -0.98
C THR A 44 11.10 2.00 -2.15
N LEU A 45 9.78 1.89 -1.94
CA LEU A 45 8.82 1.61 -3.02
C LEU A 45 8.72 2.76 -4.02
N TYR A 46 8.69 4.01 -3.53
CA TYR A 46 8.73 5.19 -4.39
C TYR A 46 9.99 5.26 -5.27
N ALA A 47 11.12 4.78 -4.75
CA ALA A 47 12.37 4.65 -5.49
C ALA A 47 12.39 3.47 -6.48
N GLU A 48 11.24 2.83 -6.73
CA GLU A 48 11.06 1.76 -7.71
C GLU A 48 11.94 0.52 -7.43
N ASN A 49 12.29 0.28 -6.15
CA ASN A 49 13.09 -0.89 -5.77
C ASN A 49 12.32 -2.20 -6.06
N ALA A 50 12.86 -3.04 -6.95
CA ALA A 50 12.21 -4.25 -7.41
C ALA A 50 11.95 -5.27 -6.30
N ASP A 51 12.91 -5.49 -5.40
CA ASP A 51 12.78 -6.44 -4.30
C ASP A 51 11.68 -6.03 -3.31
N ALA A 52 11.62 -4.73 -2.99
CA ALA A 52 10.58 -4.20 -2.12
C ALA A 52 9.19 -4.32 -2.74
N LYS A 53 9.05 -4.05 -4.05
CA LYS A 53 7.78 -4.23 -4.77
C LYS A 53 7.34 -5.69 -4.77
N ALA A 54 8.27 -6.61 -5.08
CA ALA A 54 7.99 -8.03 -5.05
C ALA A 54 7.58 -8.51 -3.66
N LYS A 55 8.30 -8.06 -2.61
CA LYS A 55 7.98 -8.42 -1.22
C LYS A 55 6.63 -7.87 -0.77
N ALA A 56 6.28 -6.64 -1.15
CA ALA A 56 4.95 -6.07 -0.89
C ALA A 56 3.85 -6.92 -1.53
N SER A 57 3.99 -7.28 -2.80
CA SER A 57 3.04 -8.16 -3.51
C SER A 57 2.95 -9.56 -2.90
N GLN A 58 4.06 -10.11 -2.41
CA GLN A 58 4.05 -11.38 -1.67
C GLN A 58 3.24 -11.28 -0.36
N ILE A 59 3.44 -10.20 0.41
CA ILE A 59 2.69 -9.96 1.65
C ILE A 59 1.20 -9.80 1.33
N PHE A 60 0.87 -9.06 0.27
CA PHE A 60 -0.50 -8.93 -0.22
C PHE A 60 -1.12 -10.30 -0.54
N ALA A 61 -0.44 -11.09 -1.38
CA ALA A 61 -0.93 -12.40 -1.81
C ALA A 61 -1.16 -13.36 -0.63
N ALA A 62 -0.32 -13.30 0.40
CA ALA A 62 -0.47 -14.09 1.63
C ALA A 62 -1.71 -13.71 2.46
N HIS A 63 -2.23 -12.49 2.30
CA HIS A 63 -3.36 -11.95 3.07
C HIS A 63 -4.59 -11.62 2.22
N LYS A 64 -4.62 -12.01 0.94
CA LYS A 64 -5.68 -11.61 0.00
C LYS A 64 -7.10 -11.94 0.48
N GLU A 65 -7.25 -13.02 1.25
CA GLU A 65 -8.54 -13.47 1.81
C GLU A 65 -8.90 -12.75 3.12
N ASN A 66 -7.95 -12.05 3.75
CA ASN A 66 -8.14 -11.29 4.98
C ASN A 66 -7.17 -10.10 5.04
N LEU A 67 -7.53 -9.00 4.35
CA LEU A 67 -6.70 -7.79 4.27
C LEU A 67 -6.46 -7.13 5.63
N ALA A 68 -7.39 -7.30 6.58
CA ALA A 68 -7.24 -6.81 7.96
C ALA A 68 -6.12 -7.55 8.72
N GLY A 69 -5.72 -8.73 8.26
CA GLY A 69 -4.62 -9.51 8.83
C GLY A 69 -3.23 -8.94 8.54
N ILE A 70 -3.09 -8.05 7.54
CA ILE A 70 -1.83 -7.34 7.30
C ILE A 70 -1.58 -6.40 8.50
N PRO A 71 -0.37 -6.37 9.10
CA PRO A 71 -0.06 -5.45 10.20
C PRO A 71 -0.41 -4.01 9.83
N ALA A 72 -1.12 -3.32 10.72
CA ALA A 72 -1.74 -2.02 10.44
C ALA A 72 -0.72 -0.98 9.94
N ASP A 73 0.49 -1.01 10.49
CA ASP A 73 1.58 -0.08 10.24
C ASP A 73 2.17 -0.20 8.82
N ILE A 74 1.99 -1.36 8.16
CA ILE A 74 2.44 -1.59 6.77
C ILE A 74 1.29 -1.80 5.80
N ARG A 75 0.07 -2.04 6.28
CA ARG A 75 -1.10 -2.34 5.47
C ARG A 75 -1.34 -1.33 4.34
N PRO A 76 -1.45 -0.02 4.58
CA PRO A 76 -1.63 0.94 3.48
C PRO A 76 -0.47 0.88 2.47
N ILE A 77 0.75 0.59 2.91
CA ILE A 77 1.93 0.48 2.03
C ILE A 77 1.79 -0.71 1.08
N VAL A 78 1.39 -1.87 1.61
CA VAL A 78 1.17 -3.10 0.84
C VAL A 78 0.01 -2.94 -0.15
N LEU A 79 -1.14 -2.45 0.32
CA LEU A 79 -2.34 -2.27 -0.51
C LEU A 79 -2.08 -1.28 -1.66
N ASN A 80 -1.42 -0.16 -1.36
CA ASN A 80 -1.06 0.86 -2.33
C ASN A 80 -0.05 0.36 -3.37
N ASN A 81 0.91 -0.49 -2.97
CA ASN A 81 1.85 -1.09 -3.91
C ASN A 81 1.12 -1.98 -4.92
N GLU A 82 0.23 -2.86 -4.45
CA GLU A 82 -0.41 -3.85 -5.30
C GLU A 82 -1.27 -3.19 -6.38
N ILE A 83 -2.08 -2.19 -6.01
CA ILE A 83 -2.93 -1.48 -6.96
C ILE A 83 -2.13 -0.63 -7.95
N LYS A 84 -1.03 0.01 -7.51
CA LYS A 84 -0.12 0.73 -8.40
C LYS A 84 0.61 -0.19 -9.38
N THR A 85 0.88 -1.42 -8.96
CA THR A 85 1.62 -2.41 -9.75
C THR A 85 0.71 -3.08 -10.78
N THR A 86 -0.49 -3.48 -10.37
CA THR A 86 -1.42 -4.24 -11.23
C THR A 86 -2.34 -3.35 -12.04
N ASN A 87 -2.71 -2.18 -11.52
CA ASN A 87 -3.74 -1.31 -12.08
C ASN A 87 -5.04 -2.07 -12.46
N SER A 88 -5.42 -3.06 -11.64
CA SER A 88 -6.49 -4.02 -11.95
C SER A 88 -7.85 -3.55 -11.43
N ALA A 89 -8.87 -3.63 -12.30
CA ALA A 89 -10.26 -3.40 -11.93
C ALA A 89 -10.78 -4.47 -10.95
N GLU A 90 -10.35 -5.72 -11.11
CA GLU A 90 -10.68 -6.83 -10.20
C GLU A 90 -10.14 -6.56 -8.80
N LEU A 91 -8.92 -6.02 -8.68
CA LEU A 91 -8.35 -5.67 -7.39
C LEU A 91 -9.15 -4.55 -6.69
N VAL A 92 -9.66 -3.56 -7.44
CA VAL A 92 -10.58 -2.56 -6.88
C VAL A 92 -11.83 -3.20 -6.30
N LYS A 93 -12.39 -4.23 -6.96
CA LYS A 93 -13.53 -5.00 -6.43
C LYS A 93 -13.15 -5.74 -5.15
N THR A 94 -11.98 -6.39 -5.13
CA THR A 94 -11.42 -7.05 -3.94
C THR A 94 -11.25 -6.09 -2.77
N TYR A 95 -10.94 -4.82 -3.00
CA TYR A 95 -10.83 -3.81 -1.93
C TYR A 95 -12.20 -3.26 -1.50
N ARG A 96 -13.14 -3.12 -2.42
CA ARG A 96 -14.49 -2.61 -2.12
C ARG A 96 -15.32 -3.57 -1.27
N GLU A 97 -15.19 -4.87 -1.47
CA GLU A 97 -15.96 -5.84 -0.69
C GLU A 97 -15.74 -5.73 0.83
N PRO A 98 -14.49 -5.78 1.36
CA PRO A 98 -14.24 -5.58 2.78
C PRO A 98 -14.51 -4.14 3.23
N TYR A 99 -14.37 -3.14 2.35
CA TYR A 99 -14.69 -1.75 2.65
C TYR A 99 -16.15 -1.56 3.09
N VAL A 100 -17.10 -2.14 2.34
CA VAL A 100 -18.54 -2.04 2.65
C VAL A 100 -18.90 -2.87 3.89
N LYS A 101 -18.22 -4.00 4.11
CA LYS A 101 -18.55 -4.95 5.20
C LYS A 101 -17.93 -4.61 6.55
N THR A 102 -16.80 -3.90 6.57
CA THR A 102 -16.05 -3.67 7.82
C THR A 102 -16.62 -2.50 8.63
N SER A 103 -16.61 -2.64 9.96
CA SER A 103 -16.84 -1.54 10.91
C SER A 103 -15.55 -0.83 11.31
N LEU A 104 -14.38 -1.33 10.90
CA LEU A 104 -13.07 -0.78 11.25
C LEU A 104 -12.76 0.44 10.38
N GLN A 105 -12.80 1.63 10.98
CA GLN A 105 -12.61 2.89 10.24
C GLN A 105 -11.20 3.01 9.64
N GLU A 106 -10.19 2.47 10.31
CA GLU A 106 -8.82 2.43 9.81
C GLU A 106 -8.70 1.56 8.55
N LEU A 107 -9.34 0.39 8.52
CA LEU A 107 -9.35 -0.46 7.33
C LEU A 107 -10.09 0.23 6.18
N LYS A 108 -11.19 0.94 6.45
CA LYS A 108 -11.88 1.74 5.43
C LYS A 108 -10.95 2.77 4.79
N ARG A 109 -10.24 3.56 5.60
CA ARG A 109 -9.29 4.58 5.12
C ARG A 109 -8.14 3.97 4.31
N ASP A 110 -7.61 2.82 4.74
CA ASP A 110 -6.54 2.14 4.01
C ASP A 110 -7.01 1.69 2.62
N LEU A 111 -8.21 1.12 2.53
CA LEU A 111 -8.81 0.66 1.27
C LEU A 111 -9.17 1.83 0.35
N GLU A 112 -9.75 2.91 0.90
CA GLU A 112 -10.03 4.17 0.17
C GLU A 112 -8.76 4.75 -0.45
N GLY A 113 -7.70 4.88 0.37
CA GLY A 113 -6.41 5.38 -0.08
C GLY A 113 -5.81 4.54 -1.20
N ALA A 114 -6.01 3.22 -1.17
CA ALA A 114 -5.53 2.32 -2.20
C ALA A 114 -6.33 2.43 -3.50
N VAL A 115 -7.67 2.39 -3.45
CA VAL A 115 -8.49 2.49 -4.67
C VAL A 115 -8.33 3.84 -5.37
N ALA A 116 -8.03 4.91 -4.64
CA ALA A 116 -7.74 6.23 -5.22
C ALA A 116 -6.45 6.29 -6.09
N LEU A 117 -5.63 5.24 -6.07
CA LEU A 117 -4.38 5.15 -6.84
C LEU A 117 -4.54 4.43 -8.19
N ILE A 118 -5.75 3.94 -8.50
CA ILE A 118 -6.06 3.35 -9.81
C ILE A 118 -5.92 4.42 -10.92
N LYS A 119 -5.46 4.01 -12.10
CA LYS A 119 -5.31 4.87 -13.28
C LYS A 119 -6.25 4.49 -14.43
N ASP A 120 -6.97 3.39 -14.31
CA ASP A 120 -7.99 2.99 -15.29
C ASP A 120 -9.17 3.97 -15.27
N GLU A 121 -9.34 4.73 -16.35
CA GLU A 121 -10.34 5.78 -16.47
C GLU A 121 -11.78 5.27 -16.32
N LYS A 122 -12.07 4.04 -16.78
CA LYS A 122 -13.41 3.45 -16.64
C LYS A 122 -13.70 3.14 -15.18
N VAL A 123 -12.73 2.53 -14.50
CA VAL A 123 -12.84 2.26 -13.07
C VAL A 123 -12.99 3.56 -12.28
N ILE A 124 -12.22 4.60 -12.62
CA ILE A 124 -12.35 5.93 -11.99
C ILE A 124 -13.77 6.49 -12.16
N ALA A 125 -14.35 6.42 -13.36
CA ALA A 125 -15.73 6.87 -13.60
C ALA A 125 -16.75 6.09 -12.75
N GLU A 126 -16.59 4.76 -12.65
CA GLU A 126 -17.41 3.91 -11.76
C GLU A 126 -17.25 4.29 -10.28
N LEU A 127 -16.02 4.61 -9.85
CA LEU A 127 -15.76 5.08 -8.48
C LEU A 127 -16.51 6.38 -8.18
N LEU A 128 -16.46 7.36 -9.10
CA LEU A 128 -17.13 8.64 -8.94
C LEU A 128 -18.66 8.51 -8.90
N GLU A 129 -19.25 7.62 -9.71
CA GLU A 129 -20.70 7.35 -9.64
C GLU A 129 -21.09 6.72 -8.31
N SER A 130 -20.25 5.86 -7.73
CA SER A 130 -20.54 5.23 -6.43
C SER A 130 -20.60 6.22 -5.27
N PHE A 131 -19.99 7.41 -5.38
CA PHE A 131 -20.06 8.45 -4.35
C PHE A 131 -21.46 9.05 -4.20
N LYS A 132 -22.35 8.82 -5.18
CA LYS A 132 -23.75 9.23 -5.11
C LYS A 132 -24.63 8.20 -4.40
N ASN A 133 -24.08 7.04 -4.04
CA ASN A 133 -24.82 5.95 -3.41
C ASN A 133 -24.58 5.93 -1.89
N ALA A 134 -25.62 6.32 -1.13
CA ALA A 134 -25.59 6.39 0.32
C ALA A 134 -25.45 5.02 1.02
N ASP A 135 -25.68 3.91 0.31
CA ASP A 135 -25.44 2.57 0.84
C ASP A 135 -23.95 2.17 0.79
N ILE A 136 -23.13 2.94 0.06
CA ILE A 136 -21.69 2.69 -0.14
C ILE A 136 -20.85 3.75 0.57
N VAL A 137 -21.22 5.03 0.47
CA VAL A 137 -20.51 6.20 1.02
C VAL A 137 -21.38 6.96 2.00
#